data_AF-A0A9D6TAZ6-F1
#
_entry.id   AF-A0A9D6TAZ6-F1
#
_cell.length_a   1.000
_cell.length_b   1.000
_cell.length_c   1.000
_cell.angle_alpha   90.00
_cell.angle_beta   90.00
_cell.angle_gamma   90.00
#
_symmetry.space_group_name_H-M   'P 1'
#
loop_
_entity.id
_entity.type
_entity.pdbx_description
1 polymer ?
#
loop_
_entity_poly.entity_id
_entity_poly.type
_entity_poly.pdbx_seq_one_letter_code
_entity_poly.pdbx_strand_id
1 'polypeptide(L)'
;WTVFAASGTQRVVFAGTAAQTVWFCLPGSSNSRFQDVEFANAAGVSLASNVVANGQLRSPGSVAPVIMGSGRSLSVSGVDVDGLVLDNVSFTSNGGTMTRFDNVTLQNYATGATQMTISHSGSGSPFTFNNVSFLTTPTSGWYMSVTDSAPADGSVLTIDMVCAQPADGSARTATSGGAVVTWASCATPTMTSTPTLASTATATSTSTATATAAETAMPTASPTPTPTPSPCAAYAALVASHAPLLHWRLGEPGGATAVDAAGCQNGTYEGSLFFGQPGAIAGDSDAAIAVADDGQRVSAIQSTCHTSGDDTVTFGAWAKSGLVSGSHVLVGKWGSGAYNYFMGWASGDAGKIECCVQAGGVNICVTSAQSWNDGNWHDFICRYDGSGDGLSIFVDGLSRGQIEAGGNLPGAANTLAVGCQSDGTRCASATASSTIDEVRIFDSALSDAQIYAEYQAGLTACLAPSPTPSPSPTPTPVLLDSPTATPS
;
A
#
# COMPACT_ATOMS: atom_id res chain seq x y z
N TRP A 1 -20.74 -9.58 -22.77
CA TRP A 1 -20.24 -8.31 -23.33
C TRP A 1 -18.99 -8.57 -24.18
N THR A 2 -19.11 -8.82 -25.51
CA THR A 2 -18.00 -9.40 -26.32
C THR A 2 -17.62 -8.63 -27.60
N VAL A 3 -18.11 -7.40 -27.84
CA VAL A 3 -18.00 -6.78 -29.20
C VAL A 3 -17.11 -5.53 -29.28
N PHE A 4 -16.54 -5.03 -28.18
CA PHE A 4 -15.65 -3.86 -28.24
C PHE A 4 -14.17 -4.27 -28.36
N ALA A 5 -13.46 -3.73 -29.35
CA ALA A 5 -12.01 -3.87 -29.51
C ALA A 5 -11.39 -2.49 -29.84
N ALA A 6 -10.47 -2.03 -29.01
CA ALA A 6 -9.81 -0.75 -29.18
C ALA A 6 -8.77 -0.81 -30.31
N SER A 7 -8.73 0.21 -31.18
CA SER A 7 -7.75 0.31 -32.25
C SER A 7 -7.51 1.77 -32.68
N GLY A 8 -6.47 1.99 -33.50
CA GLY A 8 -6.18 3.30 -34.08
C GLY A 8 -5.74 4.33 -33.04
N THR A 9 -6.45 5.46 -32.98
CA THR A 9 -6.16 6.57 -32.05
C THR A 9 -7.07 6.58 -30.83
N GLN A 10 -7.80 5.50 -30.58
CA GLN A 10 -8.67 5.44 -29.42
C GLN A 10 -7.86 5.55 -28.13
N ARG A 11 -8.28 6.49 -27.28
CA ARG A 11 -7.65 6.75 -25.99
C ARG A 11 -8.68 6.59 -24.90
N VAL A 12 -8.39 5.74 -23.92
CA VAL A 12 -9.13 5.66 -22.66
C VAL A 12 -8.44 6.57 -21.65
N VAL A 13 -9.21 7.46 -21.02
CA VAL A 13 -8.68 8.43 -20.06
C VAL A 13 -9.28 8.12 -18.69
N PHE A 14 -8.43 7.76 -17.73
CA PHE A 14 -8.77 7.70 -16.32
C PHE A 14 -8.63 9.08 -15.72
N ALA A 15 -9.74 9.81 -15.70
CA ALA A 15 -9.89 11.12 -15.06
C ALA A 15 -11.01 11.05 -14.02
N GLY A 16 -10.90 11.83 -12.96
CA GLY A 16 -11.88 11.85 -11.88
C GLY A 16 -11.33 12.52 -10.63
N THR A 17 -12.18 12.60 -9.60
CA THR A 17 -11.85 13.13 -8.28
C THR A 17 -11.83 12.06 -7.19
N ALA A 18 -12.22 10.82 -7.52
CA ALA A 18 -12.23 9.67 -6.63
C ALA A 18 -11.35 8.57 -7.21
N ALA A 19 -10.82 7.69 -6.34
CA ALA A 19 -10.00 6.56 -6.76
C ALA A 19 -10.79 5.66 -7.74
N GLN A 20 -10.09 5.10 -8.72
CA GLN A 20 -10.67 4.22 -9.74
C GLN A 20 -9.99 2.85 -9.70
N THR A 21 -10.72 1.79 -10.04
CA THR A 21 -10.17 0.44 -10.17
C THR A 21 -10.29 -0.05 -11.59
N VAL A 22 -9.22 -0.63 -12.11
CA VAL A 22 -9.17 -1.25 -13.44
C VAL A 22 -9.01 -2.74 -13.31
N TRP A 23 -9.94 -3.48 -13.91
CA TRP A 23 -9.94 -4.93 -13.92
C TRP A 23 -10.24 -5.50 -15.30
N PHE A 24 -9.43 -6.45 -15.73
CA PHE A 24 -9.66 -7.29 -16.88
C PHE A 24 -9.87 -8.73 -16.42
N CYS A 25 -10.99 -9.33 -16.84
CA CYS A 25 -11.25 -10.75 -16.66
C CYS A 25 -10.17 -11.63 -17.34
N LEU A 26 -9.68 -11.21 -18.51
CA LEU A 26 -8.62 -11.89 -19.26
C LEU A 26 -7.58 -10.88 -19.76
N PRO A 27 -6.54 -10.56 -18.96
CA PRO A 27 -5.46 -9.68 -19.39
C PRO A 27 -4.69 -10.26 -20.60
N GLY A 28 -4.37 -9.41 -21.57
CA GLY A 28 -3.57 -9.78 -22.74
C GLY A 28 -3.81 -8.85 -23.91
N SER A 29 -2.85 -8.73 -24.84
CA SER A 29 -2.94 -7.82 -25.99
C SER A 29 -4.15 -8.11 -26.89
N SER A 30 -4.43 -9.39 -27.17
CA SER A 30 -5.60 -9.82 -27.96
C SER A 30 -6.94 -9.56 -27.27
N ASN A 31 -6.93 -9.44 -25.94
CA ASN A 31 -8.13 -9.21 -25.13
C ASN A 31 -8.22 -7.77 -24.62
N SER A 32 -7.19 -6.96 -24.86
CA SER A 32 -7.16 -5.59 -24.39
C SER A 32 -8.30 -4.78 -24.99
N ARG A 33 -8.81 -3.87 -24.16
CA ARG A 33 -9.82 -2.87 -24.54
C ARG A 33 -9.22 -1.47 -24.52
N PHE A 34 -7.89 -1.36 -24.40
CA PHE A 34 -7.14 -0.12 -24.45
C PHE A 34 -6.22 -0.15 -25.66
N GLN A 35 -6.39 0.82 -26.54
CA GLN A 35 -5.38 1.15 -27.54
C GLN A 35 -4.38 2.08 -26.85
N ASP A 36 -4.68 3.37 -26.72
CA ASP A 36 -3.94 4.26 -25.83
C ASP A 36 -4.64 4.34 -24.45
N VAL A 37 -3.85 4.51 -23.39
CA VAL A 37 -4.35 4.74 -22.03
C VAL A 37 -3.71 5.98 -21.44
N GLU A 38 -4.52 6.83 -20.83
CA GLU A 38 -4.08 8.03 -20.13
C GLU A 38 -4.51 7.96 -18.66
N PHE A 39 -3.56 8.07 -17.76
CA PHE A 39 -3.82 8.23 -16.34
C PHE A 39 -3.67 9.71 -16.00
N ALA A 40 -4.77 10.34 -15.59
CA ALA A 40 -4.86 11.75 -15.21
C ALA A 40 -5.56 11.96 -13.85
N ASN A 41 -6.01 10.86 -13.21
CA ASN A 41 -6.73 10.91 -11.96
C ASN A 41 -5.79 11.08 -10.76
N ALA A 42 -5.80 12.28 -10.16
CA ALA A 42 -5.00 12.61 -8.99
C ALA A 42 -5.35 11.77 -7.75
N ALA A 43 -6.57 11.24 -7.66
CA ALA A 43 -6.98 10.36 -6.55
C ALA A 43 -6.43 8.93 -6.70
N GLY A 44 -5.76 8.63 -7.82
CA GLY A 44 -5.11 7.35 -8.08
C GLY A 44 -5.98 6.33 -8.80
N VAL A 45 -5.31 5.33 -9.38
CA VAL A 45 -5.91 4.22 -10.10
C VAL A 45 -5.32 2.89 -9.64
N SER A 46 -6.15 2.01 -9.09
CA SER A 46 -5.76 0.66 -8.68
C SER A 46 -5.88 -0.31 -9.84
N LEU A 47 -4.85 -1.13 -10.05
CA LEU A 47 -4.91 -2.26 -10.96
C LEU A 47 -5.40 -3.46 -10.16
N ALA A 48 -6.58 -3.99 -10.47
CA ALA A 48 -7.10 -5.22 -9.87
C ALA A 48 -6.74 -6.48 -10.68
N SER A 49 -6.21 -6.30 -11.90
CA SER A 49 -5.58 -7.34 -12.73
C SER A 49 -4.34 -6.78 -13.41
N ASN A 50 -3.58 -7.63 -14.11
CA ASN A 50 -2.64 -7.11 -15.10
C ASN A 50 -3.40 -6.29 -16.15
N VAL A 51 -2.80 -5.20 -16.63
CA VAL A 51 -3.38 -4.30 -17.62
C VAL A 51 -2.46 -4.25 -18.83
N VAL A 52 -3.06 -4.35 -20.01
CA VAL A 52 -2.36 -4.22 -21.28
C VAL A 52 -3.03 -3.11 -22.08
N ALA A 53 -2.27 -2.14 -22.57
CA ALA A 53 -2.70 -1.23 -23.62
C ALA A 53 -1.88 -1.51 -24.89
N ASN A 54 -2.55 -1.66 -26.03
CA ASN A 54 -1.89 -2.00 -27.29
C ASN A 54 -1.12 -0.82 -27.92
N GLY A 55 -1.20 0.36 -27.32
CA GLY A 55 -0.63 1.61 -27.78
C GLY A 55 0.14 2.32 -26.67
N GLN A 56 -0.04 3.63 -26.54
CA GLN A 56 0.77 4.45 -25.64
C GLN A 56 0.19 4.58 -24.23
N LEU A 57 1.09 4.60 -23.25
CA LEU A 57 0.84 5.18 -21.93
C LEU A 57 1.01 6.69 -22.00
N ARG A 58 0.02 7.44 -21.51
CA ARG A 58 0.05 8.89 -21.35
C ARG A 58 -0.17 9.30 -19.90
N SER A 59 0.55 10.33 -19.45
CA SER A 59 0.20 11.05 -18.22
C SER A 59 0.52 12.53 -18.38
N PRO A 60 -0.49 13.43 -18.33
CA PRO A 60 -0.28 14.86 -18.51
C PRO A 60 0.25 15.51 -17.23
N GLY A 61 1.37 16.24 -17.32
CA GLY A 61 2.15 16.80 -16.21
C GLY A 61 1.54 17.92 -15.37
N SER A 62 0.22 17.95 -15.19
CA SER A 62 -0.43 18.85 -14.22
C SER A 62 -0.48 18.27 -12.80
N VAL A 63 -0.53 16.94 -12.65
CA VAL A 63 -0.50 16.20 -11.36
C VAL A 63 0.05 14.81 -11.66
N ALA A 64 0.96 14.27 -10.83
CA ALA A 64 1.44 12.89 -10.99
C ALA A 64 0.40 11.91 -10.38
N PRO A 65 -0.41 11.19 -11.18
CA PRO A 65 -1.33 10.21 -10.65
C PRO A 65 -0.56 9.02 -10.08
N VAL A 66 -1.15 8.35 -9.09
CA VAL A 66 -0.60 7.12 -8.53
C VAL A 66 -1.30 5.92 -9.15
N ILE A 67 -0.55 5.01 -9.75
CA ILE A 67 -1.04 3.70 -10.18
C ILE A 67 -0.62 2.67 -9.13
N MET A 68 -1.59 2.05 -8.48
CA MET A 68 -1.37 1.04 -7.43
C MET A 68 -1.49 -0.35 -8.05
N GLY A 69 -0.38 -1.07 -8.15
CA GLY A 69 -0.30 -2.37 -8.84
C GLY A 69 -0.41 -3.58 -7.94
N SER A 70 0.08 -3.50 -6.70
CA SER A 70 0.20 -4.65 -5.80
C SER A 70 0.87 -5.87 -6.45
N GLY A 71 1.91 -5.63 -7.25
CA GLY A 71 2.67 -6.64 -8.00
C GLY A 71 2.15 -6.92 -9.41
N ARG A 72 1.04 -6.32 -9.83
CA ARG A 72 0.49 -6.48 -11.19
C ARG A 72 1.31 -5.73 -12.23
N SER A 73 1.17 -6.14 -13.49
CA SER A 73 1.84 -5.50 -14.60
C SER A 73 0.98 -4.47 -15.32
N LEU A 74 1.63 -3.41 -15.80
CA LEU A 74 1.11 -2.49 -16.80
C LEU A 74 2.00 -2.61 -18.04
N SER A 75 1.46 -3.21 -19.10
CA SER A 75 2.15 -3.41 -20.36
C SER A 75 1.60 -2.48 -21.43
N VAL A 76 2.47 -1.71 -22.06
CA VAL A 76 2.14 -0.79 -23.14
C VAL A 76 3.09 -0.98 -24.32
N SER A 77 2.74 -0.42 -25.47
CA SER A 77 3.66 -0.37 -26.61
C SER A 77 4.55 0.86 -26.56
N GLY A 78 4.07 2.04 -26.17
CA GLY A 78 4.90 3.26 -26.14
C GLY A 78 4.62 4.15 -24.93
N VAL A 79 5.38 5.24 -24.79
CA VAL A 79 5.29 6.16 -23.64
C VAL A 79 5.35 7.62 -24.05
N ASP A 80 4.49 8.41 -23.39
CA ASP A 80 4.46 9.87 -23.41
C ASP A 80 4.02 10.33 -22.01
N VAL A 81 4.95 10.23 -21.06
CA VAL A 81 4.71 10.44 -19.63
C VAL A 81 5.51 11.61 -19.11
N ASP A 82 4.84 12.47 -18.33
CA ASP A 82 5.43 13.57 -17.59
C ASP A 82 4.70 13.68 -16.26
N GLY A 83 5.25 13.03 -15.22
CA GLY A 83 4.61 12.92 -13.91
C GLY A 83 3.77 11.65 -13.78
N LEU A 84 4.30 10.64 -13.08
CA LEU A 84 3.58 9.40 -12.78
C LEU A 84 4.19 8.73 -11.56
N VAL A 85 3.37 8.15 -10.68
CA VAL A 85 3.85 7.26 -9.62
C VAL A 85 3.38 5.84 -9.93
N LEU A 86 4.32 4.91 -10.03
CA LEU A 86 4.10 3.48 -10.16
C LEU A 86 4.39 2.83 -8.80
N ASP A 87 3.32 2.41 -8.13
CA ASP A 87 3.40 1.79 -6.80
C ASP A 87 3.23 0.28 -6.92
N ASN A 88 4.34 -0.44 -6.83
CA ASN A 88 4.42 -1.88 -7.01
C ASN A 88 3.76 -2.36 -8.33
N VAL A 89 4.00 -1.64 -9.43
CA VAL A 89 3.52 -1.98 -10.78
C VAL A 89 4.69 -2.45 -11.63
N SER A 90 4.74 -3.71 -12.05
CA SER A 90 5.76 -4.15 -13.02
C SER A 90 5.49 -3.52 -14.38
N PHE A 91 6.22 -2.46 -14.72
CA PHE A 91 5.98 -1.68 -15.92
C PHE A 91 6.74 -2.25 -17.13
N THR A 92 6.04 -2.42 -18.25
CA THR A 92 6.63 -2.92 -19.50
C THR A 92 6.26 -2.02 -20.66
N SER A 93 7.25 -1.54 -21.43
CA SER A 93 7.04 -0.96 -22.76
C SER A 93 7.65 -1.88 -23.82
N ASN A 94 6.86 -2.26 -24.82
CA ASN A 94 7.30 -3.16 -25.89
C ASN A 94 7.04 -2.54 -27.29
N GLY A 95 8.03 -1.83 -27.80
CA GLY A 95 8.06 -1.17 -29.10
C GLY A 95 7.53 0.27 -29.05
N GLY A 96 6.59 0.57 -29.95
CA GLY A 96 5.84 1.83 -29.98
C GLY A 96 6.69 3.09 -30.12
N THR A 97 6.07 4.24 -29.88
CA THR A 97 6.78 5.53 -29.84
C THR A 97 7.12 5.86 -28.39
N MET A 98 8.40 6.17 -28.12
CA MET A 98 8.85 6.68 -26.81
C MET A 98 9.19 8.16 -26.96
N THR A 99 8.27 9.03 -26.56
CA THR A 99 8.42 10.49 -26.70
C THR A 99 9.05 11.11 -25.47
N ARG A 100 8.60 10.69 -24.28
CA ARG A 100 9.12 11.13 -22.98
C ARG A 100 8.72 10.14 -21.88
N PHE A 101 9.54 10.10 -20.84
CA PHE A 101 9.25 9.38 -19.60
C PHE A 101 9.88 10.14 -18.44
N ASP A 102 9.29 11.30 -18.16
CA ASP A 102 9.85 12.29 -17.25
C ASP A 102 9.07 12.32 -15.93
N ASN A 103 9.74 12.69 -14.84
CA ASN A 103 9.14 12.89 -13.52
C ASN A 103 8.38 11.65 -13.00
N VAL A 104 8.94 10.45 -13.24
CA VAL A 104 8.31 9.18 -12.86
C VAL A 104 8.93 8.66 -11.56
N THR A 105 8.09 8.24 -10.62
CA THR A 105 8.52 7.56 -9.39
C THR A 105 8.08 6.10 -9.41
N LEU A 106 9.00 5.19 -9.11
CA LEU A 106 8.78 3.77 -8.90
C LEU A 106 9.01 3.46 -7.41
N GLN A 107 7.99 2.99 -6.71
CA GLN A 107 8.03 2.75 -5.26
C GLN A 107 7.41 1.41 -4.84
N ASN A 108 7.76 0.96 -3.63
CA ASN A 108 7.23 -0.24 -2.97
C ASN A 108 7.39 -1.55 -3.77
N TYR A 109 8.49 -1.70 -4.49
CA TYR A 109 8.77 -2.93 -5.23
C TYR A 109 9.43 -3.98 -4.33
N ALA A 110 9.11 -5.25 -4.56
CA ALA A 110 9.92 -6.33 -3.99
C ALA A 110 11.37 -6.22 -4.49
N THR A 111 12.38 -6.41 -3.62
CA THR A 111 13.79 -6.24 -4.02
C THR A 111 14.27 -7.29 -5.03
N GLY A 112 13.50 -8.36 -5.25
CA GLY A 112 13.73 -9.35 -6.30
C GLY A 112 13.05 -9.03 -7.64
N ALA A 113 12.23 -7.97 -7.72
CA ALA A 113 11.48 -7.63 -8.92
C ALA A 113 12.33 -6.84 -9.94
N THR A 114 11.98 -6.98 -11.21
CA THR A 114 12.37 -6.01 -12.25
C THR A 114 11.28 -4.94 -12.30
N GLN A 115 11.62 -3.69 -11.97
CA GLN A 115 10.63 -2.63 -11.80
C GLN A 115 10.12 -2.12 -13.15
N MET A 116 11.04 -1.97 -14.11
CA MET A 116 10.77 -1.48 -15.46
C MET A 116 11.42 -2.39 -16.52
N THR A 117 10.67 -2.73 -17.55
CA THR A 117 11.17 -3.49 -18.71
C THR A 117 10.90 -2.71 -19.99
N ILE A 118 11.95 -2.49 -20.79
CA ILE A 118 11.85 -1.79 -22.07
C ILE A 118 12.38 -2.69 -23.18
N SER A 119 11.59 -2.89 -24.22
CA SER A 119 11.98 -3.58 -25.45
C SER A 119 11.66 -2.66 -26.62
N HIS A 120 12.65 -2.30 -27.44
CA HIS A 120 12.46 -1.40 -28.59
C HIS A 120 13.57 -1.62 -29.63
N SER A 121 13.31 -1.37 -30.92
CA SER A 121 14.28 -1.50 -32.02
C SER A 121 15.31 -0.36 -32.08
N GLY A 122 15.52 0.37 -30.98
CA GLY A 122 16.31 1.59 -30.96
C GLY A 122 15.86 2.71 -31.92
N SER A 123 16.69 3.74 -32.04
CA SER A 123 16.50 4.85 -32.97
C SER A 123 17.86 5.46 -33.34
N GLY A 124 17.89 6.38 -34.32
CA GLY A 124 19.11 7.11 -34.67
C GLY A 124 19.59 8.12 -33.60
N SER A 125 18.86 8.28 -32.49
CA SER A 125 19.22 9.15 -31.37
C SER A 125 18.82 8.52 -30.03
N PRO A 126 19.52 8.85 -28.91
CA PRO A 126 19.13 8.38 -27.58
C PRO A 126 17.74 8.85 -27.18
N PHE A 127 17.01 8.00 -26.45
CA PHE A 127 15.82 8.39 -25.71
C PHE A 127 16.23 8.92 -24.34
N THR A 128 15.78 10.11 -23.95
CA THR A 128 16.13 10.70 -22.65
C THR A 128 14.97 10.55 -21.68
N PHE A 129 15.24 10.00 -20.50
CA PHE A 129 14.29 9.92 -19.38
C PHE A 129 14.78 10.82 -18.24
N ASN A 130 14.03 11.88 -17.93
CA ASN A 130 14.43 12.88 -16.94
C ASN A 130 13.75 12.64 -15.60
N ASN A 131 14.51 12.77 -14.51
CA ASN A 131 13.97 12.76 -13.15
C ASN A 131 13.15 11.49 -12.82
N VAL A 132 13.65 10.33 -13.26
CA VAL A 132 13.07 9.02 -12.89
C VAL A 132 13.65 8.56 -11.56
N SER A 133 12.79 8.27 -10.59
CA SER A 133 13.18 7.90 -9.22
C SER A 133 12.74 6.48 -8.89
N PHE A 134 13.69 5.58 -8.64
CA PHE A 134 13.50 4.24 -8.10
C PHE A 134 13.75 4.28 -6.58
N LEU A 135 12.68 4.16 -5.79
CA LEU A 135 12.76 4.28 -4.33
C LEU A 135 13.14 2.96 -3.62
N THR A 136 13.09 1.84 -4.34
CA THR A 136 13.48 0.53 -3.81
C THR A 136 14.69 0.01 -4.54
N THR A 137 15.80 -0.24 -3.83
CA THR A 137 17.01 -0.83 -4.41
C THR A 137 16.87 -2.34 -4.60
N PRO A 138 17.00 -2.88 -5.83
CA PRO A 138 16.95 -4.32 -6.06
C PRO A 138 18.16 -5.07 -5.48
N THR A 139 17.91 -6.25 -4.92
CA THR A 139 18.94 -7.18 -4.42
C THR A 139 19.23 -8.29 -5.43
N SER A 140 18.19 -8.96 -5.94
CA SER A 140 18.26 -9.96 -7.01
C SER A 140 17.53 -9.54 -8.29
N GLY A 141 16.71 -8.48 -8.22
CA GLY A 141 16.02 -7.88 -9.36
C GLY A 141 16.82 -6.76 -10.04
N TRP A 142 16.10 -5.95 -10.82
CA TRP A 142 16.67 -4.86 -11.63
C TRP A 142 15.81 -3.60 -11.52
N TYR A 143 16.44 -2.42 -11.56
CA TYR A 143 15.71 -1.17 -11.77
C TYR A 143 15.08 -1.22 -13.17
N MET A 144 15.91 -1.57 -14.15
CA MET A 144 15.52 -1.65 -15.55
C MET A 144 16.08 -2.91 -16.20
N SER A 145 15.27 -3.53 -17.06
CA SER A 145 15.71 -4.52 -18.05
C SER A 145 15.44 -3.96 -19.44
N VAL A 146 16.48 -3.72 -20.23
CA VAL A 146 16.40 -3.03 -21.52
C VAL A 146 16.90 -3.93 -22.62
N THR A 147 16.07 -4.18 -23.63
CA THR A 147 16.39 -5.07 -24.74
C THR A 147 16.24 -4.32 -26.06
N ASP A 148 17.33 -4.30 -26.84
CA ASP A 148 17.23 -3.95 -28.25
C ASP A 148 16.59 -5.12 -29.00
N SER A 149 15.38 -4.93 -29.49
CA SER A 149 14.61 -5.98 -30.15
C SER A 149 15.00 -6.21 -31.61
N ALA A 150 15.79 -5.31 -32.22
CA ALA A 150 16.16 -5.37 -33.63
C ALA A 150 17.66 -5.08 -33.85
N PRO A 151 18.58 -5.81 -33.18
CA PRO A 151 20.00 -5.47 -33.14
C PRO A 151 20.73 -5.47 -34.50
N ALA A 152 20.10 -6.01 -35.54
CA ALA A 152 20.64 -6.09 -36.90
C ALA A 152 20.29 -4.89 -37.78
N ASP A 153 19.41 -3.97 -37.34
CA ASP A 153 18.95 -2.84 -38.15
C ASP A 153 19.90 -1.62 -38.13
N GLY A 154 20.94 -1.67 -37.28
CA GLY A 154 21.94 -0.61 -37.13
C GLY A 154 21.52 0.55 -36.23
N SER A 155 20.32 0.53 -35.65
CA SER A 155 19.80 1.52 -34.71
C SER A 155 19.89 0.98 -33.28
N VAL A 156 20.90 1.42 -32.53
CA VAL A 156 21.07 0.96 -31.15
C VAL A 156 20.00 1.56 -30.24
N LEU A 157 19.33 0.72 -29.45
CA LEU A 157 18.51 1.22 -28.34
C LEU A 157 19.39 1.86 -27.26
N THR A 158 19.42 3.20 -27.25
CA THR A 158 20.12 3.98 -26.23
C THR A 158 19.12 4.74 -25.37
N ILE A 159 19.19 4.55 -24.04
CA ILE A 159 18.38 5.28 -23.05
C ILE A 159 19.31 6.08 -22.13
N ASP A 160 19.13 7.39 -22.09
CA ASP A 160 19.87 8.29 -21.22
C ASP A 160 19.00 8.65 -20.00
N MET A 161 19.39 8.12 -18.84
CA MET A 161 18.77 8.41 -17.54
C MET A 161 19.39 9.68 -16.96
N VAL A 162 18.67 10.80 -16.99
CA VAL A 162 19.17 12.11 -16.58
C VAL A 162 18.49 12.53 -15.27
N CYS A 163 19.29 12.96 -14.29
CA CYS A 163 18.80 13.34 -12.96
C CYS A 163 18.00 12.22 -12.27
N ALA A 164 18.30 10.95 -12.56
CA ALA A 164 17.61 9.83 -11.96
C ALA A 164 17.98 9.66 -10.46
N GLN A 165 17.15 8.93 -9.72
CA GLN A 165 17.47 8.43 -8.38
C GLN A 165 17.36 6.89 -8.39
N PRO A 166 18.41 6.13 -8.01
CA PRO A 166 19.74 6.63 -7.68
C PRO A 166 20.41 7.34 -8.87
N ALA A 167 21.37 8.22 -8.57
CA ALA A 167 22.11 8.95 -9.61
C ALA A 167 22.93 8.02 -10.53
N ASP A 168 23.30 6.84 -10.02
CA ASP A 168 23.88 5.74 -10.80
C ASP A 168 23.15 4.44 -10.45
N GLY A 169 22.40 3.92 -11.42
CA GLY A 169 21.70 2.64 -11.36
C GLY A 169 22.32 1.56 -12.24
N SER A 170 23.50 1.80 -12.82
CA SER A 170 24.12 0.92 -13.83
C SER A 170 24.31 -0.52 -13.34
N ALA A 171 24.73 -0.71 -12.08
CA ALA A 171 24.91 -2.03 -11.47
C ALA A 171 23.61 -2.85 -11.31
N ARG A 172 22.45 -2.19 -11.41
CA ARG A 172 21.11 -2.79 -11.36
C ARG A 172 20.30 -2.47 -12.62
N THR A 173 21.00 -2.29 -13.74
CA THR A 173 20.41 -2.23 -15.07
C THR A 173 20.86 -3.43 -15.89
N ALA A 174 19.91 -4.24 -16.36
CA ALA A 174 20.19 -5.32 -17.29
C ALA A 174 20.01 -4.83 -18.73
N THR A 175 20.94 -5.16 -19.61
CA THR A 175 20.84 -4.85 -21.05
C THR A 175 21.00 -6.11 -21.90
N SER A 176 20.30 -6.16 -23.03
CA SER A 176 20.36 -7.24 -24.01
C SER A 176 20.21 -6.70 -25.43
N GLY A 177 20.62 -7.49 -26.43
CA GLY A 177 20.57 -7.10 -27.85
C GLY A 177 21.53 -5.95 -28.20
N GLY A 178 22.49 -5.61 -27.35
CA GLY A 178 23.35 -4.43 -27.57
C GLY A 178 22.72 -3.10 -27.15
N ALA A 179 21.58 -3.13 -26.44
CA ALA A 179 21.03 -1.94 -25.81
C ALA A 179 22.04 -1.27 -24.85
N VAL A 180 21.98 0.04 -24.80
CA VAL A 180 22.83 0.89 -23.96
C VAL A 180 21.95 1.73 -23.05
N VAL A 181 22.31 1.78 -21.76
CA VAL A 181 21.67 2.67 -20.78
C VAL A 181 22.77 3.49 -20.11
N THR A 182 22.64 4.80 -20.15
CA THR A 182 23.55 5.72 -19.47
C THR A 182 22.87 6.33 -18.25
N TRP A 183 23.62 6.55 -17.18
CA TRP A 183 23.13 7.20 -15.96
C TRP A 183 23.93 8.48 -15.74
N ALA A 184 23.25 9.62 -15.78
CA ALA A 184 23.84 10.94 -15.65
C ALA A 184 23.29 11.69 -14.43
N SER A 185 24.20 12.17 -13.59
CA SER A 185 23.87 13.06 -12.48
C SER A 185 23.28 14.37 -12.97
N CYS A 186 22.42 14.99 -12.16
CA CYS A 186 21.87 16.30 -12.49
C CYS A 186 22.97 17.36 -12.57
N ALA A 187 22.86 18.30 -13.52
CA ALA A 187 23.76 19.44 -13.58
C ALA A 187 23.56 20.28 -12.31
N THR A 188 24.61 20.38 -11.48
CA THR A 188 24.60 21.29 -10.34
C THR A 188 24.37 22.71 -10.87
N PRO A 189 23.36 23.47 -10.37
CA PRO A 189 23.19 24.85 -10.79
C PRO A 189 24.50 25.60 -10.52
N THR A 190 25.11 26.12 -11.58
CA THR A 190 26.30 26.95 -11.43
C THR A 190 25.83 28.24 -10.78
N MET A 191 26.22 28.45 -9.52
CA MET A 191 25.98 29.72 -8.82
C MET A 191 26.57 30.83 -9.67
N THR A 192 25.71 31.56 -10.38
CA THR A 192 26.12 32.75 -11.13
C THR A 192 26.50 33.78 -10.07
N SER A 193 27.77 34.17 -10.02
CA SER A 193 28.29 35.14 -9.07
C SER A 193 27.36 36.35 -9.02
N THR A 194 26.87 36.68 -7.82
CA THR A 194 26.08 37.89 -7.54
C THR A 194 26.79 39.10 -8.16
N PRO A 195 26.10 39.92 -8.97
CA PRO A 195 26.74 41.06 -9.61
C PRO A 195 27.28 42.02 -8.53
N THR A 196 28.58 42.28 -8.60
CA THR A 196 29.27 43.29 -7.79
C THR A 196 28.62 44.65 -8.06
N LEU A 197 28.01 45.26 -7.05
CA LEU A 197 27.45 46.60 -7.16
C LEU A 197 28.56 47.58 -7.55
N ALA A 198 28.39 48.26 -8.68
CA ALA A 198 29.25 49.35 -9.11
C ALA A 198 29.07 50.55 -8.17
N SER A 199 30.19 51.08 -7.68
CA SER A 199 30.24 52.29 -6.87
C SER A 199 29.67 53.49 -7.64
N THR A 200 28.72 54.23 -7.05
CA THR A 200 28.49 55.61 -7.48
C THR A 200 28.01 56.52 -6.35
N ALA A 201 28.65 57.70 -6.36
CA ALA A 201 28.30 58.99 -5.75
C ALA A 201 28.33 59.16 -4.22
N THR A 202 29.33 59.95 -3.82
CA THR A 202 29.50 60.72 -2.59
C THR A 202 28.20 61.34 -2.06
N ALA A 203 27.86 61.03 -0.81
CA ALA A 203 26.90 61.80 -0.02
C ALA A 203 27.65 62.68 1.00
N THR A 204 27.39 63.99 0.93
CA THR A 204 27.85 65.02 1.87
C THR A 204 27.24 64.79 3.25
N SER A 205 28.05 64.99 4.29
CA SER A 205 27.69 64.77 5.69
C SER A 205 26.58 65.71 6.17
N THR A 206 25.59 65.14 6.85
CA THR A 206 24.68 65.90 7.74
C THR A 206 24.56 65.16 9.07
N SER A 207 24.46 65.94 10.14
CA SER A 207 24.76 65.59 11.53
C SER A 207 23.84 64.54 12.16
N THR A 208 24.51 63.71 12.95
CA THR A 208 24.10 62.76 14.00
C THR A 208 22.79 63.09 14.72
N ALA A 209 21.91 62.09 14.82
CA ALA A 209 20.95 61.96 15.91
C ALA A 209 21.31 60.72 16.74
N THR A 210 21.40 60.93 18.06
CA THR A 210 21.76 59.98 19.11
C THR A 210 20.90 58.71 19.07
N ALA A 211 21.54 57.54 19.04
CA ALA A 211 20.85 56.26 19.18
C ALA A 211 20.44 56.02 20.64
N THR A 212 19.14 55.91 20.88
CA THR A 212 18.57 55.36 22.11
C THR A 212 18.80 53.84 22.10
N ALA A 213 19.30 53.29 23.22
CA ALA A 213 19.56 51.87 23.37
C ALA A 213 18.26 51.06 23.18
N ALA A 214 18.27 50.12 22.22
CA ALA A 214 17.24 49.10 22.09
C ALA A 214 17.56 47.94 23.06
N GLU A 215 16.58 47.59 23.88
CA GLU A 215 16.65 46.53 24.87
C GLU A 215 16.87 45.17 24.19
N THR A 216 17.85 44.41 24.68
CA THR A 216 18.20 43.08 24.18
C THR A 216 17.05 42.11 24.45
N ALA A 217 16.39 41.62 23.40
CA ALA A 217 15.40 40.55 23.53
C ALA A 217 16.07 39.27 24.06
N MET A 218 15.54 38.75 25.17
CA MET A 218 15.90 37.46 25.75
C MET A 218 15.61 36.32 24.76
N PRO A 219 16.45 35.27 24.66
CA PRO A 219 16.19 34.16 23.75
C PRO A 219 14.93 33.41 24.19
N THR A 220 13.94 33.35 23.31
CA THR A 220 12.75 32.53 23.47
C THR A 220 13.15 31.05 23.50
N ALA A 221 12.70 30.30 24.51
CA ALA A 221 12.95 28.87 24.60
C ALA A 221 12.39 28.16 23.34
N SER A 222 13.25 27.37 22.70
CA SER A 222 12.85 26.48 21.60
C SER A 222 11.79 25.50 22.11
N PRO A 223 10.68 25.25 21.38
CA PRO A 223 9.71 24.27 21.81
C PRO A 223 10.39 22.90 21.90
N THR A 224 10.14 22.19 23.00
CA THR A 224 10.50 20.78 23.13
C THR A 224 9.82 20.01 22.00
N PRO A 225 10.54 19.23 21.17
CA PRO A 225 9.90 18.43 20.14
C PRO A 225 8.92 17.47 20.81
N THR A 226 7.64 17.57 20.46
CA THR A 226 6.66 16.55 20.79
C THR A 226 7.16 15.23 20.19
N PRO A 227 7.25 14.13 20.96
CA PRO A 227 7.68 12.86 20.39
C PRO A 227 6.73 12.50 19.26
N THR A 228 7.27 12.37 18.05
CA THR A 228 6.58 11.74 16.93
C THR A 228 6.16 10.33 17.40
N PRO A 229 4.88 9.93 17.27
CA PRO A 229 4.45 8.62 17.73
C PRO A 229 5.34 7.53 17.11
N SER A 230 5.73 6.56 17.94
CA SER A 230 6.54 5.42 17.52
C SER A 230 5.85 4.68 16.36
N PRO A 231 6.57 4.26 15.29
CA PRO A 231 6.00 3.59 14.12
C PRO A 231 5.15 2.33 14.40
N CYS A 232 5.20 1.74 15.60
CA CYS A 232 4.34 0.60 15.96
C CYS A 232 2.89 0.96 16.24
N ALA A 233 2.57 2.23 16.52
CA ALA A 233 1.18 2.68 16.64
C ALA A 233 0.47 2.81 15.28
N ALA A 234 1.16 2.59 14.16
CA ALA A 234 0.65 2.87 12.82
C ALA A 234 -0.46 1.91 12.38
N TYR A 235 -0.33 0.60 12.64
CA TYR A 235 -1.35 -0.37 12.23
C TYR A 235 -2.67 -0.15 13.00
N ALA A 236 -2.62 -0.17 14.34
CA ALA A 236 -3.81 0.03 15.15
C ALA A 236 -4.45 1.42 14.94
N ALA A 237 -3.64 2.48 14.73
CA ALA A 237 -4.17 3.80 14.39
C ALA A 237 -4.80 3.86 12.99
N LEU A 238 -4.24 3.14 12.01
CA LEU A 238 -4.81 3.04 10.66
C LEU A 238 -6.15 2.31 10.70
N VAL A 239 -6.21 1.14 11.37
CA VAL A 239 -7.47 0.41 11.58
C VAL A 239 -8.48 1.32 12.27
N ALA A 240 -8.10 2.00 13.36
CA ALA A 240 -8.99 2.95 14.04
C ALA A 240 -9.47 4.10 13.13
N SER A 241 -8.63 4.57 12.19
CA SER A 241 -9.00 5.63 11.24
C SER A 241 -10.06 5.18 10.22
N HIS A 242 -10.19 3.88 9.98
CA HIS A 242 -11.26 3.29 9.18
C HIS A 242 -12.54 3.03 9.99
N ALA A 243 -12.57 3.43 11.28
CA ALA A 243 -13.72 3.37 12.17
C ALA A 243 -14.38 1.97 12.26
N PRO A 244 -13.65 0.95 12.74
CA PRO A 244 -14.25 -0.34 13.03
C PRO A 244 -15.32 -0.18 14.11
N LEU A 245 -16.37 -0.99 14.02
CA LEU A 245 -17.27 -1.21 15.15
C LEU A 245 -16.57 -2.01 16.24
N LEU A 246 -15.77 -3.01 15.86
CA LEU A 246 -15.11 -3.91 16.79
C LEU A 246 -13.68 -4.18 16.31
N HIS A 247 -12.75 -4.14 17.25
CA HIS A 247 -11.34 -4.48 17.02
C HIS A 247 -10.78 -5.26 18.22
N TRP A 248 -10.71 -6.58 18.10
CA TRP A 248 -10.04 -7.44 19.06
C TRP A 248 -8.64 -7.76 18.56
N ARG A 249 -7.64 -7.23 19.27
CA ARG A 249 -6.23 -7.52 18.98
C ARG A 249 -5.85 -8.94 19.40
N LEU A 250 -6.38 -9.39 20.54
CA LEU A 250 -6.15 -10.74 21.11
C LEU A 250 -4.76 -10.95 21.75
N GLY A 251 -4.07 -9.85 22.10
CA GLY A 251 -2.79 -9.86 22.80
C GLY A 251 -2.84 -10.02 24.32
N GLU A 252 -4.00 -10.29 24.92
CA GLU A 252 -4.04 -10.50 26.36
C GLU A 252 -3.17 -11.71 26.78
N PRO A 253 -2.39 -11.61 27.86
CA PRO A 253 -1.54 -12.72 28.33
C PRO A 253 -2.34 -13.89 28.92
N GLY A 254 -3.67 -13.75 29.01
CA GLY A 254 -4.62 -14.68 29.58
C GLY A 254 -5.77 -13.95 30.27
N GLY A 255 -6.73 -14.73 30.79
CA GLY A 255 -7.94 -14.21 31.44
C GLY A 255 -9.20 -14.51 30.63
N ALA A 256 -10.33 -14.02 31.12
CA ALA A 256 -11.64 -14.33 30.54
C ALA A 256 -12.10 -13.31 29.49
N THR A 257 -11.41 -12.18 29.31
CA THR A 257 -11.92 -11.05 28.51
C THR A 257 -10.97 -10.73 27.35
N ALA A 258 -11.53 -10.72 26.14
CA ALA A 258 -10.89 -10.12 24.96
C ALA A 258 -11.34 -8.66 24.87
N VAL A 259 -10.41 -7.72 24.95
CA VAL A 259 -10.73 -6.29 24.98
C VAL A 259 -11.01 -5.78 23.57
N ASP A 260 -12.11 -5.04 23.42
CA ASP A 260 -12.43 -4.31 22.19
C ASP A 260 -11.78 -2.93 22.20
N ALA A 261 -10.81 -2.74 21.32
CA ALA A 261 -10.10 -1.48 21.13
C ALA A 261 -10.96 -0.42 20.42
N ALA A 262 -12.00 -0.82 19.68
CA ALA A 262 -12.95 0.08 19.02
C ALA A 262 -14.09 0.52 19.96
N GLY A 263 -14.40 -0.32 20.95
CA GLY A 263 -15.27 0.03 22.08
C GLY A 263 -16.75 -0.33 21.91
N CYS A 264 -17.14 -1.16 20.94
CA CYS A 264 -18.49 -1.69 20.86
C CYS A 264 -18.76 -2.74 21.94
N GLN A 265 -17.98 -3.83 21.97
CA GLN A 265 -18.20 -4.92 22.91
C GLN A 265 -16.98 -5.81 23.11
N ASN A 266 -16.57 -5.97 24.37
CA ASN A 266 -15.56 -6.97 24.75
C ASN A 266 -16.06 -8.40 24.50
N GLY A 267 -15.14 -9.27 24.12
CA GLY A 267 -15.35 -10.71 24.00
C GLY A 267 -15.06 -11.45 25.30
N THR A 268 -15.47 -12.71 25.34
CA THR A 268 -15.14 -13.68 26.39
C THR A 268 -14.32 -14.81 25.79
N TYR A 269 -13.18 -15.11 26.40
CA TYR A 269 -12.36 -16.27 26.05
C TYR A 269 -13.01 -17.56 26.60
N GLU A 270 -13.24 -18.53 25.73
CA GLU A 270 -13.91 -19.79 26.02
C GLU A 270 -13.08 -20.99 25.55
N GLY A 271 -13.10 -22.06 26.33
CA GLY A 271 -12.14 -23.16 26.15
C GLY A 271 -10.73 -22.71 26.56
N SER A 272 -9.85 -23.66 26.85
CA SER A 272 -8.49 -23.34 27.29
C SER A 272 -7.62 -22.89 26.10
N LEU A 273 -7.79 -21.65 25.62
CA LEU A 273 -7.02 -21.12 24.48
C LEU A 273 -5.51 -21.02 24.80
N PHE A 274 -4.71 -21.08 23.74
CA PHE A 274 -3.27 -20.88 23.82
C PHE A 274 -2.93 -19.39 23.59
N PHE A 275 -2.76 -18.66 24.67
CA PHE A 275 -2.37 -17.23 24.65
C PHE A 275 -0.87 -17.03 24.35
N GLY A 276 -0.50 -15.79 24.06
CA GLY A 276 0.90 -15.37 23.95
C GLY A 276 1.63 -15.91 22.71
N GLN A 277 0.91 -16.22 21.64
CA GLN A 277 1.53 -16.60 20.38
C GLN A 277 2.19 -15.38 19.72
N PRO A 278 3.26 -15.54 18.93
CA PRO A 278 3.82 -14.43 18.17
C PRO A 278 2.75 -13.82 17.25
N GLY A 279 2.53 -12.51 17.38
CA GLY A 279 1.52 -11.76 16.62
C GLY A 279 1.77 -11.70 15.12
N ALA A 280 0.77 -11.21 14.39
CA ALA A 280 0.76 -11.06 12.94
C ALA A 280 1.48 -9.79 12.48
N ILE A 281 1.40 -8.73 13.27
CA ILE A 281 1.87 -7.39 12.87
C ILE A 281 3.39 -7.28 13.05
N ALA A 282 4.08 -6.96 11.96
CA ALA A 282 5.52 -6.88 11.93
C ALA A 282 6.05 -5.80 12.89
N GLY A 283 6.88 -6.22 13.85
CA GLY A 283 7.48 -5.30 14.83
C GLY A 283 6.54 -4.86 15.96
N ASP A 284 5.29 -5.34 15.99
CA ASP A 284 4.41 -5.20 17.14
C ASP A 284 4.70 -6.30 18.17
N SER A 285 4.62 -5.95 19.46
CA SER A 285 4.75 -6.90 20.57
C SER A 285 3.41 -7.46 21.05
N ASP A 286 2.29 -6.93 20.55
CA ASP A 286 0.97 -7.51 20.75
C ASP A 286 0.96 -8.97 20.27
N ALA A 287 0.35 -9.83 21.09
CA ALA A 287 0.39 -11.27 20.87
C ALA A 287 -0.88 -11.74 20.17
N ALA A 288 -0.85 -12.97 19.67
CA ALA A 288 -2.01 -13.65 19.12
C ALA A 288 -2.49 -14.78 20.04
N ILE A 289 -3.66 -15.33 19.71
CA ILE A 289 -4.15 -16.58 20.28
C ILE A 289 -4.05 -17.71 19.26
N ALA A 290 -3.92 -18.95 19.74
CA ALA A 290 -4.17 -20.13 18.92
C ALA A 290 -5.40 -20.91 19.40
N VAL A 291 -6.21 -21.32 18.42
CA VAL A 291 -7.30 -22.29 18.56
C VAL A 291 -6.87 -23.60 17.91
N ALA A 292 -6.81 -24.66 18.70
CA ALA A 292 -6.31 -25.96 18.29
C ALA A 292 -7.11 -27.14 18.87
N ASP A 293 -8.19 -26.88 19.61
CA ASP A 293 -9.07 -27.91 20.17
C ASP A 293 -10.54 -27.49 20.08
N ASP A 294 -11.43 -28.49 20.16
CA ASP A 294 -12.87 -28.28 20.09
C ASP A 294 -13.37 -27.36 21.21
N GLY A 295 -14.34 -26.50 20.87
CA GLY A 295 -14.94 -25.54 21.80
C GLY A 295 -14.08 -24.30 22.15
N GLN A 296 -12.82 -24.23 21.73
CA GLN A 296 -11.98 -23.03 21.92
C GLN A 296 -12.45 -21.89 21.01
N ARG A 297 -12.80 -20.75 21.61
CA ARG A 297 -13.23 -19.55 20.88
C ARG A 297 -13.14 -18.29 21.71
N VAL A 298 -13.20 -17.15 21.03
CA VAL A 298 -13.64 -15.89 21.65
C VAL A 298 -15.09 -15.69 21.27
N SER A 299 -15.96 -15.30 22.20
CA SER A 299 -17.35 -15.00 21.87
C SER A 299 -17.85 -13.69 22.49
N ALA A 300 -18.74 -13.02 21.79
CA ALA A 300 -19.57 -11.96 22.32
C ALA A 300 -21.04 -12.35 22.10
N ILE A 301 -21.64 -12.90 23.16
CA ILE A 301 -23.02 -13.39 23.15
C ILE A 301 -23.99 -12.22 22.96
N GLN A 302 -25.00 -12.43 22.12
CA GLN A 302 -25.99 -11.40 21.78
C GLN A 302 -25.34 -10.08 21.38
N SER A 303 -24.30 -10.16 20.56
CA SER A 303 -23.54 -8.97 20.19
C SER A 303 -24.44 -7.97 19.47
N THR A 304 -24.38 -6.73 19.94
CA THR A 304 -25.09 -5.59 19.35
C THR A 304 -24.23 -4.87 18.31
N CYS A 305 -22.95 -5.23 18.22
CA CYS A 305 -22.09 -4.81 17.12
C CYS A 305 -22.67 -5.35 15.82
N HIS A 306 -22.98 -4.43 14.90
CA HIS A 306 -23.65 -4.70 13.64
C HIS A 306 -25.02 -5.37 13.83
N THR A 307 -26.05 -4.59 14.18
CA THR A 307 -27.42 -5.08 14.45
C THR A 307 -28.51 -4.54 13.54
N SER A 308 -28.16 -3.80 12.50
CA SER A 308 -29.10 -3.22 11.56
C SER A 308 -29.31 -4.12 10.35
N GLY A 309 -30.43 -3.94 9.65
CA GLY A 309 -30.64 -4.50 8.32
C GLY A 309 -29.75 -3.81 7.29
N ASP A 310 -28.47 -3.65 7.58
CA ASP A 310 -27.50 -3.00 6.71
C ASP A 310 -27.29 -3.82 5.46
N ASP A 311 -27.03 -3.16 4.34
CA ASP A 311 -26.57 -3.79 3.13
C ASP A 311 -25.04 -3.84 3.04
N THR A 312 -24.32 -3.38 4.07
CA THR A 312 -22.85 -3.40 4.12
C THR A 312 -22.30 -4.06 5.38
N VAL A 313 -21.20 -4.79 5.22
CA VAL A 313 -20.32 -5.21 6.33
C VAL A 313 -18.93 -5.51 5.78
N THR A 314 -17.89 -5.11 6.49
CA THR A 314 -16.53 -5.62 6.27
C THR A 314 -16.05 -6.30 7.54
N PHE A 315 -15.51 -7.50 7.45
CA PHE A 315 -15.01 -8.22 8.62
C PHE A 315 -13.84 -9.11 8.26
N GLY A 316 -12.95 -9.34 9.22
CA GLY A 316 -11.82 -10.23 9.01
C GLY A 316 -10.84 -10.29 10.14
N ALA A 317 -9.73 -10.96 9.90
CA ALA A 317 -8.66 -11.19 10.86
C ALA A 317 -7.36 -11.52 10.14
N TRP A 318 -6.25 -11.27 10.81
CA TRP A 318 -5.01 -11.96 10.47
C TRP A 318 -5.10 -13.39 10.99
N ALA A 319 -4.75 -14.36 10.15
CA ALA A 319 -4.69 -15.76 10.58
C ALA A 319 -3.56 -16.51 9.89
N LYS A 320 -3.09 -17.57 10.55
CA LYS A 320 -2.22 -18.58 9.93
C LYS A 320 -2.65 -19.98 10.32
N SER A 321 -2.48 -20.90 9.38
CA SER A 321 -2.64 -22.33 9.61
C SER A 321 -1.75 -23.11 8.66
N GLY A 322 -1.14 -24.19 9.14
CA GLY A 322 -0.49 -25.20 8.30
C GLY A 322 -1.30 -26.50 8.20
N LEU A 323 -2.41 -26.61 8.95
CA LEU A 323 -3.19 -27.83 9.11
C LEU A 323 -4.67 -27.47 9.05
N VAL A 324 -5.34 -27.93 8.00
CA VAL A 324 -6.77 -27.70 7.81
C VAL A 324 -7.43 -29.01 7.42
N SER A 325 -8.38 -29.46 8.22
CA SER A 325 -9.23 -30.61 7.94
C SER A 325 -10.68 -30.24 8.19
N GLY A 326 -11.54 -30.36 7.17
CA GLY A 326 -12.93 -29.94 7.29
C GLY A 326 -13.08 -28.42 7.29
N SER A 327 -14.14 -27.93 7.93
CA SER A 327 -14.44 -26.50 7.98
C SER A 327 -14.32 -25.95 9.39
N HIS A 328 -13.58 -24.86 9.51
CA HIS A 328 -13.32 -24.17 10.78
C HIS A 328 -13.49 -22.67 10.58
N VAL A 329 -14.27 -22.04 11.46
CA VAL A 329 -14.56 -20.61 11.45
C VAL A 329 -13.39 -19.80 12.02
N LEU A 330 -13.00 -18.74 11.31
CA LEU A 330 -12.08 -17.74 11.83
C LEU A 330 -12.84 -16.60 12.51
N VAL A 331 -13.85 -16.03 11.84
CA VAL A 331 -14.68 -14.94 12.37
C VAL A 331 -16.11 -15.14 11.87
N GLY A 332 -17.12 -14.94 12.71
CA GLY A 332 -18.48 -14.81 12.21
C GLY A 332 -19.51 -14.50 13.27
N LYS A 333 -20.72 -14.20 12.80
CA LYS A 333 -21.89 -13.86 13.61
C LYS A 333 -23.06 -14.76 13.21
N TRP A 334 -23.64 -15.45 14.19
CA TRP A 334 -24.70 -16.43 13.95
C TRP A 334 -25.79 -16.39 15.01
N GLY A 335 -27.02 -16.68 14.58
CA GLY A 335 -28.12 -17.02 15.46
C GLY A 335 -28.32 -18.54 15.53
N SER A 336 -29.35 -18.98 16.26
CA SER A 336 -29.72 -20.40 16.30
C SER A 336 -30.22 -20.87 14.93
N GLY A 337 -29.40 -21.63 14.20
CA GLY A 337 -29.76 -22.29 12.93
C GLY A 337 -29.45 -21.53 11.64
N ALA A 338 -28.91 -20.31 11.71
CA ALA A 338 -28.46 -19.55 10.53
C ALA A 338 -27.36 -18.53 10.88
N TYR A 339 -26.45 -18.26 9.94
CA TYR A 339 -25.47 -17.17 10.03
C TYR A 339 -26.05 -15.83 9.58
N ASN A 340 -25.55 -14.74 10.16
CA ASN A 340 -25.57 -13.42 9.53
C ASN A 340 -24.47 -13.36 8.48
N TYR A 341 -23.23 -13.62 8.93
CA TYR A 341 -22.04 -13.67 8.09
C TYR A 341 -20.95 -14.48 8.78
N PHE A 342 -20.05 -15.07 8.01
CA PHE A 342 -18.85 -15.69 8.56
C PHE A 342 -17.76 -15.82 7.50
N MET A 343 -16.53 -16.01 7.98
CA MET A 343 -15.39 -16.50 7.20
C MET A 343 -14.72 -17.67 7.90
N GLY A 344 -14.11 -18.54 7.11
CA GLY A 344 -13.36 -19.65 7.64
C GLY A 344 -12.78 -20.54 6.55
N TRP A 345 -12.17 -21.64 6.96
CA TRP A 345 -11.69 -22.67 6.06
C TRP A 345 -12.87 -23.38 5.40
N ALA A 346 -12.81 -23.48 4.08
CA ALA A 346 -13.90 -23.99 3.25
C ALA A 346 -14.14 -25.49 3.45
N SER A 347 -15.41 -25.90 3.53
CA SER A 347 -15.75 -27.32 3.63
C SER A 347 -15.48 -28.03 2.30
N GLY A 348 -14.62 -29.05 2.31
CA GLY A 348 -14.35 -29.88 1.12
C GLY A 348 -13.32 -29.31 0.14
N ASP A 349 -12.80 -28.12 0.42
CA ASP A 349 -11.77 -27.43 -0.37
C ASP A 349 -10.56 -27.12 0.52
N ALA A 350 -9.67 -28.11 0.66
CA ALA A 350 -8.55 -28.04 1.59
C ALA A 350 -7.71 -26.75 1.39
N GLY A 351 -7.66 -25.92 2.43
CA GLY A 351 -6.84 -24.72 2.46
C GLY A 351 -7.44 -23.48 1.83
N LYS A 352 -8.62 -23.54 1.22
CA LYS A 352 -9.27 -22.32 0.71
C LYS A 352 -10.04 -21.64 1.83
N ILE A 353 -10.17 -20.33 1.74
CA ILE A 353 -11.02 -19.55 2.64
C ILE A 353 -12.36 -19.33 1.94
N GLU A 354 -13.44 -19.56 2.68
CA GLU A 354 -14.77 -19.17 2.29
C GLU A 354 -15.25 -17.97 3.08
N CYS A 355 -16.05 -17.17 2.41
CA CYS A 355 -16.73 -16.01 2.93
C CYS A 355 -18.22 -16.20 2.63
N CYS A 356 -19.08 -16.04 3.62
CA CYS A 356 -20.53 -16.16 3.44
C CYS A 356 -21.27 -15.06 4.18
N VAL A 357 -22.34 -14.57 3.58
CA VAL A 357 -23.34 -13.69 4.20
C VAL A 357 -24.73 -14.20 3.90
N GLN A 358 -25.66 -13.97 4.79
CA GLN A 358 -27.09 -14.04 4.47
C GLN A 358 -27.53 -12.63 4.12
N ALA A 359 -28.09 -12.42 2.93
CA ALA A 359 -28.63 -11.12 2.54
C ALA A 359 -29.95 -11.29 1.77
N GLY A 360 -30.95 -10.47 2.07
CA GLY A 360 -32.27 -10.57 1.44
C GLY A 360 -32.97 -11.92 1.66
N GLY A 361 -32.61 -12.65 2.72
CA GLY A 361 -33.11 -14.02 3.00
C GLY A 361 -32.43 -15.12 2.18
N VAL A 362 -31.36 -14.81 1.44
CA VAL A 362 -30.59 -15.76 0.64
C VAL A 362 -29.18 -15.90 1.21
N ASN A 363 -28.67 -17.12 1.21
CA ASN A 363 -27.27 -17.41 1.57
C ASN A 363 -26.37 -17.17 0.35
N ILE A 364 -25.41 -16.28 0.49
CA ILE A 364 -24.43 -15.91 -0.54
C ILE A 364 -23.05 -16.30 -0.02
N CYS A 365 -22.31 -17.07 -0.79
CA CYS A 365 -20.97 -17.53 -0.43
C CYS A 365 -20.00 -17.38 -1.60
N VAL A 366 -18.76 -17.05 -1.29
CA VAL A 366 -17.63 -17.03 -2.22
C VAL A 366 -16.42 -17.70 -1.57
N THR A 367 -15.69 -18.49 -2.34
CA THR A 367 -14.48 -19.19 -1.90
C THR A 367 -13.28 -18.66 -2.66
N SER A 368 -12.15 -18.49 -1.99
CA SER A 368 -10.90 -18.07 -2.61
C SER A 368 -10.49 -19.04 -3.72
N ALA A 369 -9.92 -18.55 -4.82
CA ALA A 369 -9.46 -19.43 -5.90
C ALA A 369 -8.28 -20.33 -5.48
N GLN A 370 -7.45 -19.86 -4.56
CA GLN A 370 -6.21 -20.49 -4.09
C GLN A 370 -6.33 -20.93 -2.63
N SER A 371 -5.45 -21.84 -2.23
CA SER A 371 -5.27 -22.27 -0.84
C SER A 371 -4.24 -21.40 -0.13
N TRP A 372 -4.46 -21.18 1.18
CA TRP A 372 -3.72 -20.24 2.04
C TRP A 372 -3.31 -20.87 3.39
N ASN A 373 -3.30 -22.20 3.46
CA ASN A 373 -2.90 -22.97 4.63
C ASN A 373 -1.40 -23.34 4.60
N ASP A 374 -0.54 -22.37 4.31
CA ASP A 374 0.90 -22.56 4.11
C ASP A 374 1.74 -22.38 5.39
N GLY A 375 1.08 -22.11 6.52
CA GLY A 375 1.71 -21.82 7.81
C GLY A 375 2.15 -20.37 8.01
N ASN A 376 1.97 -19.49 7.02
CA ASN A 376 2.29 -18.07 7.12
C ASN A 376 1.08 -17.23 7.53
N TRP A 377 1.35 -16.03 8.06
CA TRP A 377 0.32 -15.04 8.36
C TRP A 377 -0.25 -14.45 7.07
N HIS A 378 -1.57 -14.44 6.98
CA HIS A 378 -2.32 -13.79 5.92
C HIS A 378 -3.39 -12.89 6.52
N ASP A 379 -3.67 -11.78 5.84
CA ASP A 379 -4.78 -10.90 6.18
C ASP A 379 -6.03 -11.33 5.39
N PHE A 380 -7.02 -11.90 6.07
CA PHE A 380 -8.26 -12.37 5.45
C PHE A 380 -9.39 -11.38 5.72
N ILE A 381 -9.99 -10.86 4.66
CA ILE A 381 -11.10 -9.90 4.75
C ILE A 381 -12.27 -10.34 3.87
N CYS A 382 -13.47 -10.28 4.44
CA CYS A 382 -14.73 -10.35 3.75
C CYS A 382 -15.32 -8.96 3.66
N ARG A 383 -15.75 -8.56 2.45
CA ARG A 383 -16.51 -7.33 2.23
C ARG A 383 -17.83 -7.67 1.57
N TYR A 384 -18.92 -7.22 2.16
CA TYR A 384 -20.23 -7.20 1.53
C TYR A 384 -20.67 -5.76 1.27
N ASP A 385 -21.03 -5.48 0.01
CA ASP A 385 -21.70 -4.27 -0.43
C ASP A 385 -22.92 -4.65 -1.27
N GLY A 386 -24.07 -4.77 -0.61
CA GLY A 386 -25.33 -5.17 -1.22
C GLY A 386 -25.93 -4.11 -2.16
N SER A 387 -25.37 -2.90 -2.19
CA SER A 387 -25.72 -1.82 -3.12
C SER A 387 -24.77 -1.75 -4.33
N GLY A 388 -23.63 -2.44 -4.26
CA GLY A 388 -22.55 -2.41 -5.23
C GLY A 388 -22.04 -3.81 -5.61
N ASP A 389 -20.80 -4.12 -5.22
CA ASP A 389 -20.02 -5.28 -5.69
C ASP A 389 -20.52 -6.65 -5.20
N GLY A 390 -21.46 -6.68 -4.25
CA GLY A 390 -21.90 -7.88 -3.57
C GLY A 390 -20.87 -8.40 -2.57
N LEU A 391 -20.63 -9.70 -2.55
CA LEU A 391 -19.72 -10.34 -1.60
C LEU A 391 -18.35 -10.59 -2.23
N SER A 392 -17.31 -10.06 -1.60
CA SER A 392 -15.92 -10.22 -2.01
C SER A 392 -15.06 -10.77 -0.88
N ILE A 393 -14.14 -11.66 -1.24
CA ILE A 393 -13.08 -12.13 -0.35
C ILE A 393 -11.75 -11.52 -0.77
N PHE A 394 -11.03 -10.98 0.20
CA PHE A 394 -9.69 -10.42 0.05
C PHE A 394 -8.71 -11.25 0.88
N VAL A 395 -7.54 -11.51 0.29
CA VAL A 395 -6.40 -12.09 1.00
C VAL A 395 -5.19 -11.22 0.71
N ASP A 396 -4.48 -10.80 1.75
CA ASP A 396 -3.29 -9.96 1.66
C ASP A 396 -3.53 -8.66 0.89
N GLY A 397 -4.64 -7.99 1.23
CA GLY A 397 -5.03 -6.71 0.61
C GLY A 397 -5.63 -6.81 -0.80
N LEU A 398 -5.86 -8.03 -1.32
CA LEU A 398 -6.24 -8.23 -2.73
C LEU A 398 -7.44 -9.16 -2.89
N SER A 399 -8.38 -8.82 -3.78
CA SER A 399 -9.54 -9.69 -4.07
C SER A 399 -9.10 -11.06 -4.62
N ARG A 400 -9.71 -12.13 -4.09
CA ARG A 400 -9.47 -13.54 -4.42
C ARG A 400 -10.74 -14.31 -4.79
N GLY A 401 -11.86 -13.60 -4.84
CA GLY A 401 -13.16 -14.11 -5.22
C GLY A 401 -14.21 -13.02 -5.02
N GLN A 402 -15.19 -12.96 -5.91
CA GLN A 402 -16.32 -12.04 -5.81
C GLN A 402 -17.57 -12.67 -6.41
N ILE A 403 -18.72 -12.33 -5.85
CA ILE A 403 -20.04 -12.63 -6.40
C ILE A 403 -20.96 -11.42 -6.22
N GLU A 404 -21.53 -10.96 -7.33
CA GLU A 404 -22.54 -9.89 -7.30
C GLU A 404 -23.82 -10.41 -6.64
N ALA A 405 -24.26 -9.73 -5.59
CA ALA A 405 -25.50 -10.05 -4.88
C ALA A 405 -25.91 -8.85 -4.03
N GLY A 406 -27.21 -8.70 -3.78
CA GLY A 406 -27.75 -7.56 -3.03
C GLY A 406 -28.77 -7.98 -1.98
N GLY A 407 -29.10 -7.05 -1.09
CA GLY A 407 -30.07 -7.23 -0.04
C GLY A 407 -29.53 -6.90 1.35
N ASN A 408 -30.44 -6.82 2.30
CA ASN A 408 -30.13 -6.46 3.68
C ASN A 408 -29.67 -7.69 4.45
N LEU A 409 -28.64 -7.50 5.28
CA LEU A 409 -28.16 -8.48 6.25
C LEU A 409 -29.21 -8.67 7.37
N PRO A 410 -29.24 -9.82 8.07
CA PRO A 410 -30.13 -10.01 9.21
C PRO A 410 -29.81 -9.05 10.36
N GLY A 411 -30.75 -8.18 10.71
CA GLY A 411 -30.64 -7.25 11.84
C GLY A 411 -31.00 -7.89 13.19
N ALA A 412 -30.22 -8.86 13.65
CA ALA A 412 -30.46 -9.57 14.92
C ALA A 412 -29.23 -9.55 15.85
N ALA A 413 -29.49 -9.38 17.16
CA ALA A 413 -28.49 -9.49 18.22
C ALA A 413 -28.05 -10.95 18.39
N ASN A 414 -27.16 -11.36 17.52
CA ASN A 414 -26.63 -12.70 17.39
C ASN A 414 -25.20 -12.79 17.92
N THR A 415 -24.77 -14.00 18.28
CA THR A 415 -23.45 -14.21 18.88
C THR A 415 -22.38 -14.01 17.82
N LEU A 416 -21.44 -13.13 18.11
CA LEU A 416 -20.18 -13.04 17.38
C LEU A 416 -19.20 -14.04 18.00
N ALA A 417 -18.49 -14.83 17.20
CA ALA A 417 -17.40 -15.64 17.71
C ALA A 417 -16.24 -15.75 16.73
N VAL A 418 -15.08 -16.05 17.31
CA VAL A 418 -13.78 -16.17 16.64
C VAL A 418 -13.20 -17.53 16.98
N GLY A 419 -12.70 -18.24 15.97
CA GLY A 419 -12.05 -19.54 16.15
C GLY A 419 -12.99 -20.73 16.36
N CYS A 420 -14.29 -20.52 16.55
CA CYS A 420 -15.29 -21.56 16.35
C CYS A 420 -16.66 -20.93 16.11
N GLN A 421 -17.53 -21.60 15.35
CA GLN A 421 -18.96 -21.25 15.30
C GLN A 421 -19.58 -21.29 16.71
N SER A 422 -20.48 -20.35 16.98
CA SER A 422 -21.07 -20.16 18.32
C SER A 422 -21.85 -21.37 18.88
N ASP A 423 -22.24 -22.34 18.06
CA ASP A 423 -22.93 -23.58 18.46
C ASP A 423 -22.01 -24.79 18.62
N GLY A 424 -20.69 -24.64 18.38
CA GLY A 424 -19.70 -25.70 18.52
C GLY A 424 -19.53 -26.63 17.31
N THR A 425 -20.20 -26.38 16.17
CA THR A 425 -20.19 -27.35 15.04
C THR A 425 -19.08 -27.14 14.01
N ARG A 426 -18.42 -25.97 14.00
CA ARG A 426 -17.32 -25.61 13.06
C ARG A 426 -16.12 -25.02 13.82
N CYS A 427 -15.60 -25.80 14.75
CA CYS A 427 -14.45 -25.45 15.59
C CYS A 427 -13.12 -25.89 14.98
N ALA A 428 -12.05 -25.26 15.45
CA ALA A 428 -10.70 -25.78 15.28
C ALA A 428 -10.58 -27.15 15.95
N SER A 429 -9.62 -27.93 15.49
CA SER A 429 -9.19 -29.15 16.16
C SER A 429 -7.68 -29.31 16.03
N ALA A 430 -7.11 -30.33 16.66
CA ALA A 430 -5.68 -30.60 16.56
C ALA A 430 -5.21 -30.81 15.10
N THR A 431 -6.13 -31.17 14.19
CA THR A 431 -5.86 -31.35 12.76
C THR A 431 -6.36 -30.18 11.90
N ALA A 432 -6.95 -29.16 12.51
CA ALA A 432 -7.52 -27.97 11.89
C ALA A 432 -7.27 -26.71 12.74
N SER A 433 -6.03 -26.51 13.20
CA SER A 433 -5.69 -25.42 14.11
C SER A 433 -5.45 -24.11 13.36
N SER A 434 -5.70 -22.97 14.01
CA SER A 434 -5.36 -21.65 13.49
C SER A 434 -4.82 -20.75 14.61
N THR A 435 -3.84 -19.92 14.28
CA THR A 435 -3.46 -18.75 15.10
C THR A 435 -4.18 -17.54 14.51
N ILE A 436 -4.80 -16.73 15.36
CA ILE A 436 -5.68 -15.61 14.96
C ILE A 436 -5.26 -14.36 15.73
N ASP A 437 -5.24 -13.24 15.02
CA ASP A 437 -4.85 -11.92 15.51
C ASP A 437 -5.67 -10.82 14.79
N GLU A 438 -5.74 -9.63 15.38
CA GLU A 438 -6.28 -8.41 14.75
C GLU A 438 -7.66 -8.59 14.08
N VAL A 439 -8.63 -9.14 14.84
CA VAL A 439 -10.02 -9.33 14.39
C VAL A 439 -10.73 -7.99 14.32
N ARG A 440 -11.35 -7.71 13.18
CA ARG A 440 -11.99 -6.42 12.91
C ARG A 440 -13.33 -6.56 12.20
N ILE A 441 -14.28 -5.69 12.56
CA ILE A 441 -15.62 -5.61 11.97
C ILE A 441 -15.98 -4.14 11.76
N PHE A 442 -16.50 -3.83 10.58
CA PHE A 442 -16.96 -2.51 10.15
C PHE A 442 -18.41 -2.64 9.68
N ASP A 443 -19.22 -1.62 9.94
CA ASP A 443 -20.54 -1.46 9.32
C ASP A 443 -20.48 -0.95 7.88
N SER A 444 -19.31 -0.46 7.45
CA SER A 444 -19.08 -0.01 6.08
C SER A 444 -18.46 -1.08 5.18
N ALA A 445 -18.68 -0.95 3.87
CA ALA A 445 -17.91 -1.66 2.86
C ALA A 445 -16.59 -0.91 2.63
N LEU A 446 -15.48 -1.40 3.20
CA LEU A 446 -14.18 -0.76 3.03
C LEU A 446 -13.75 -0.81 1.56
N SER A 447 -13.18 0.29 1.06
CA SER A 447 -12.61 0.31 -0.30
C SER A 447 -11.42 -0.64 -0.43
N ASP A 448 -11.12 -1.05 -1.66
CA ASP A 448 -9.92 -1.87 -1.96
C ASP A 448 -8.63 -1.20 -1.44
N ALA A 449 -8.55 0.13 -1.53
CA ALA A 449 -7.41 0.90 -1.05
C ALA A 449 -7.26 0.86 0.48
N GLN A 450 -8.38 0.92 1.21
CA GLN A 450 -8.37 0.81 2.68
C GLN A 450 -7.94 -0.58 3.12
N ILE A 451 -8.49 -1.63 2.50
CA ILE A 451 -8.14 -3.03 2.79
C ILE A 451 -6.65 -3.28 2.48
N TYR A 452 -6.15 -2.78 1.34
CA TYR A 452 -4.73 -2.90 1.00
C TYR A 452 -3.82 -2.12 1.95
N ALA A 453 -4.23 -0.91 2.37
CA ALA A 453 -3.47 -0.09 3.30
C ALA A 453 -3.33 -0.78 4.68
N GLU A 454 -4.39 -1.41 5.19
CA GLU A 454 -4.33 -2.20 6.43
C GLU A 454 -3.33 -3.35 6.31
N TYR A 455 -3.38 -4.12 5.22
CA TYR A 455 -2.42 -5.19 4.98
C TYR A 455 -0.97 -4.68 4.95
N GLN A 456 -0.69 -3.61 4.21
CA GLN A 456 0.66 -3.02 4.12
C GLN A 456 1.15 -2.48 5.47
N ALA A 457 0.27 -1.88 6.25
CA ALA A 457 0.61 -1.44 7.60
C ALA A 457 0.99 -2.63 8.50
N GLY A 458 0.37 -3.80 8.31
CA GLY A 458 0.73 -5.02 9.04
C GLY A 458 2.10 -5.60 8.68
N LEU A 459 2.59 -5.34 7.47
CA LEU A 459 3.93 -5.78 7.03
C LEU A 459 5.06 -4.82 7.41
N THR A 460 4.74 -3.56 7.69
CA THR A 460 5.73 -2.52 7.89
C THR A 460 6.34 -2.62 9.29
N ALA A 461 7.49 -3.28 9.39
CA ALA A 461 8.21 -3.41 10.65
C ALA A 461 8.65 -2.05 11.22
N CYS A 462 8.47 -1.87 12.53
CA CYS A 462 8.95 -0.69 13.23
C CYS A 462 10.48 -0.55 13.07
N LEU A 463 10.94 0.45 12.30
CA LEU A 463 12.31 0.90 12.43
C LEU A 463 12.44 1.61 13.78
N ALA A 464 13.35 1.15 14.62
CA ALA A 464 13.72 1.87 15.83
C ALA A 464 14.05 3.33 15.47
N PRO A 465 13.63 4.33 16.27
CA PRO A 465 13.97 5.71 15.99
C PRO A 465 15.48 5.82 15.81
N SER A 466 15.91 6.37 14.68
CA SER A 466 17.31 6.68 14.43
C SER A 466 17.82 7.51 15.62
N PRO A 467 18.99 7.19 16.21
CA PRO A 467 19.51 7.97 17.33
C PRO A 467 19.59 9.43 16.90
N THR A 468 18.93 10.30 17.67
CA THR A 468 18.98 11.76 17.44
C THR A 468 20.46 12.16 17.37
N PRO A 469 20.93 12.83 16.29
CA PRO A 469 22.31 13.29 16.24
C PRO A 469 22.56 14.18 17.45
N SER A 470 23.59 13.82 18.23
CA SER A 470 24.05 14.65 19.34
C SER A 470 24.30 16.07 18.82
N PRO A 471 23.86 17.14 19.51
CA PRO A 471 24.10 18.49 19.06
C PRO A 471 25.60 18.69 18.86
N SER A 472 25.98 19.14 17.65
CA SER A 472 27.35 19.53 17.36
C SER A 472 27.76 20.64 18.33
N PRO A 473 28.95 20.57 18.98
CA PRO A 473 29.38 21.60 19.90
C PRO A 473 29.40 22.95 19.18
N THR A 474 28.71 23.94 19.77
CA THR A 474 28.74 25.33 19.28
C THR A 474 30.20 25.80 19.25
N PRO A 475 30.69 26.36 18.12
CA PRO A 475 32.04 26.90 18.07
C PRO A 475 32.16 28.05 19.08
N THR A 476 33.11 27.90 20.01
CA THR A 476 33.46 28.96 20.97
C THR A 476 33.92 30.20 20.19
N PRO A 477 33.34 31.40 20.42
CA PRO A 477 33.82 32.61 19.79
C PRO A 477 35.26 32.88 20.23
N VAL A 478 36.18 32.92 19.28
CA VAL A 478 37.56 33.36 19.51
C VAL A 478 37.51 34.88 19.65
N LEU A 479 37.84 35.38 20.85
CA LEU A 479 38.01 36.81 21.09
C LEU A 479 39.17 37.32 20.22
N LEU A 480 38.88 38.30 19.35
CA LEU A 480 39.89 39.00 18.58
C LEU A 480 40.58 40.01 19.51
N ASP A 481 41.91 39.91 19.65
CA ASP A 481 42.70 40.80 20.49
C ASP A 481 42.48 42.28 20.13
N SER A 482 42.34 43.13 21.15
CA SER A 482 42.18 44.58 21.02
C SER A 482 43.42 45.24 20.40
N PRO A 483 43.27 46.27 19.54
CA PRO A 483 44.41 46.95 18.96
C PRO A 483 45.17 47.79 20.00
N THR A 484 46.47 47.53 20.08
CA THR A 484 47.45 48.26 20.91
C THR A 484 47.49 49.76 20.55
N ALA A 485 47.37 50.62 21.56
CA ALA A 485 47.53 52.07 21.41
C ALA A 485 48.96 52.46 21.00
N THR A 486 49.09 53.34 20.02
CA THR A 486 50.36 53.94 19.58
C THR A 486 50.80 55.04 20.55
N PRO A 487 52.06 55.07 21.03
CA PRO A 487 52.54 56.17 21.84
C PRO A 487 52.95 57.37 20.96
N SER A 488 52.87 58.57 21.56
CA SER A 488 53.19 59.88 20.97
C SER A 488 54.68 60.12 20.76
#